data_AF-A0A9E1WFR6-F1
#
_entry.id   AF-A0A9E1WFR6-F1
#
_cell.length_a   1.000
_cell.length_b   1.000
_cell.length_c   1.000
_cell.angle_alpha   90.00
_cell.angle_beta   90.00
_cell.angle_gamma   90.00
#
_symmetry.space_group_name_H-M   'P 1'
#
loop_
_entity.id
_entity.type
_entity.pdbx_description
1 polymer ?
#
loop_
_entity_poly.entity_id
_entity_poly.type
_entity_poly.pdbx_seq_one_letter_code
_entity_poly.pdbx_strand_id
1 'polypeptide(L)'
;MKIPTCSFSHLVYTLLFLTSSLACAPLPSQGKEKQEEWGGQKKQFEKSFSLWQKLKDKHQGNYSYTKKWSSWSGFGHTTTIIVSKNRVTERKFESIGAPHPDGRPVDKNRWAERGDFIGSASDTQAHPAKTLDLLYAEAKELLAKPIPPFHKGVLRLNEEGLLLCCYTQDTRIADDAPVSGVHITSITLGNQKSLPPPETPLSFEQWVANGKKLPEGMMFIGGSPWFNESTGQKRTAQEVYQMVYGKKGKTPPTQPNRPQLKPNKRKPFPKHWGDPPRRQTRDLRPLPGGYGMGSGTLGRWIQENLDRDQGK
;
A
#
# COMPACT_ATOMS: atom_id res chain seq x y z
N MET A 1 25.54 -106.60 18.55
CA MET A 1 24.51 -107.35 17.82
C MET A 1 23.26 -106.47 17.80
N LYS A 2 22.85 -105.83 16.68
CA LYS A 2 21.96 -106.35 15.59
C LYS A 2 20.66 -106.92 16.18
N ILE A 3 19.40 -106.52 15.88
CA ILE A 3 18.73 -105.65 14.87
C ILE A 3 17.30 -105.25 15.47
N PRO A 4 16.25 -104.77 14.74
CA PRO A 4 15.69 -103.40 14.74
C PRO A 4 14.20 -103.30 15.18
N THR A 5 13.59 -102.10 15.13
CA THR A 5 12.21 -101.93 14.61
C THR A 5 11.96 -100.52 14.04
N CYS A 6 11.11 -100.50 13.01
CA CYS A 6 10.78 -99.42 12.08
C CYS A 6 9.80 -98.35 12.62
N SER A 7 9.94 -97.16 12.01
CA SER A 7 8.91 -96.28 11.42
C SER A 7 7.67 -95.89 12.24
N PHE A 8 7.50 -94.58 12.49
CA PHE A 8 6.27 -93.89 12.07
C PHE A 8 6.55 -92.44 11.70
N SER A 9 5.99 -92.07 10.55
CA SER A 9 6.05 -90.79 9.87
C SER A 9 5.34 -89.69 10.67
N HIS A 10 5.98 -88.53 10.86
CA HIS A 10 5.25 -87.25 11.00
C HIS A 10 5.99 -86.11 10.29
N LEU A 11 5.28 -85.60 9.28
CA LEU A 11 5.47 -84.33 8.60
C LEU A 11 5.64 -83.20 9.62
N VAL A 12 6.73 -82.45 9.55
CA VAL A 12 6.82 -81.11 10.15
C VAL A 12 7.23 -80.14 9.06
N TYR A 13 6.28 -79.27 8.71
CA TYR A 13 6.45 -78.18 7.75
C TYR A 13 7.53 -77.20 8.25
N THR A 14 8.55 -76.99 7.43
CA THR A 14 9.50 -75.89 7.54
C THR A 14 8.78 -74.57 7.26
N LEU A 15 8.53 -73.80 8.32
CA LEU A 15 8.13 -72.39 8.23
C LEU A 15 9.35 -71.55 7.83
N LEU A 16 9.50 -71.33 6.52
CA LEU A 16 10.36 -70.29 5.95
C LEU A 16 9.73 -68.92 6.23
N PHE A 17 10.19 -68.23 7.27
CA PHE A 17 9.94 -66.81 7.43
C PHE A 17 10.76 -66.04 6.38
N LEU A 18 10.12 -65.75 5.23
CA LEU A 18 10.59 -64.68 4.34
C LEU A 18 10.40 -63.35 5.08
N THR A 19 11.46 -62.85 5.73
CA THR A 19 11.51 -61.45 6.13
C THR A 19 11.68 -60.61 4.87
N SER A 20 10.56 -60.18 4.29
CA SER A 20 10.55 -59.10 3.30
C SER A 20 11.03 -57.83 4.00
N SER A 21 12.33 -57.59 3.98
CA SER A 21 12.90 -56.27 4.23
C SER A 21 12.47 -55.38 3.07
N LEU A 22 11.27 -54.82 3.16
CA LEU A 22 10.90 -53.60 2.45
C LEU A 22 11.88 -52.53 2.92
N ALA A 23 12.96 -52.37 2.16
CA ALA A 23 13.79 -51.19 2.20
C ALA A 23 12.88 -50.02 1.83
N CYS A 24 12.37 -49.33 2.86
CA CYS A 24 11.72 -48.05 2.70
C CYS A 24 12.81 -47.10 2.18
N ALA A 25 12.84 -46.89 0.85
CA ALA A 25 13.69 -45.86 0.28
C ALA A 25 13.34 -44.54 1.00
N PRO A 26 14.32 -43.82 1.58
CA PRO A 26 14.04 -42.53 2.19
C PRO A 26 13.40 -41.63 1.12
N LEU A 27 12.19 -41.16 1.40
CA LEU A 27 11.57 -40.09 0.63
C LEU A 27 12.59 -38.95 0.47
N PRO A 28 12.79 -38.42 -0.75
CA PRO A 28 13.81 -37.41 -1.00
C PRO A 28 13.60 -36.20 -0.09
N SER A 29 14.71 -35.68 0.43
CA SER A 29 14.83 -34.64 1.45
C SER A 29 14.42 -33.25 0.96
N GLN A 30 13.22 -33.11 0.38
CA GLN A 30 12.64 -31.87 -0.14
C GLN A 30 12.68 -30.72 0.88
N GLY A 31 12.58 -31.04 2.18
CA GLY A 31 12.66 -30.05 3.26
C GLY A 31 14.07 -29.50 3.52
N LYS A 32 15.12 -30.33 3.38
CA LYS A 32 16.53 -29.91 3.60
C LYS A 32 17.04 -29.06 2.44
N GLU A 33 16.75 -29.49 1.21
CA GLU A 33 17.14 -28.78 -0.02
C GLU A 33 16.52 -27.36 -0.08
N LYS A 34 15.23 -27.22 0.28
CA LYS A 34 14.56 -25.91 0.34
C LYS A 34 15.12 -25.00 1.44
N GLN A 35 15.57 -25.55 2.57
CA GLN A 35 16.21 -24.78 3.62
C GLN A 35 17.61 -24.29 3.21
N GLU A 36 18.38 -25.12 2.49
CA GLU A 36 19.68 -24.73 1.94
C GLU A 36 19.56 -23.68 0.82
N GLU A 37 18.57 -23.83 -0.08
CA GLU A 37 18.26 -22.84 -1.13
C GLU A 37 17.89 -21.47 -0.51
N TRP A 38 17.03 -21.47 0.52
CA TRP A 38 16.68 -20.25 1.27
C TRP A 38 17.87 -19.64 2.01
N GLY A 39 18.74 -20.48 2.58
CA GLY A 39 19.99 -20.03 3.21
C GLY A 39 20.96 -19.37 2.21
N GLY A 40 21.05 -19.88 0.98
CA GLY A 40 21.82 -19.26 -0.11
C GLY A 40 21.31 -17.88 -0.48
N GLN A 41 19.99 -17.69 -0.52
CA GLN A 41 19.35 -16.40 -0.79
C GLN A 41 19.69 -15.34 0.29
N LYS A 42 19.84 -15.73 1.56
CA LYS A 42 20.28 -14.79 2.62
C LYS A 42 21.65 -14.17 2.33
N LYS A 43 22.62 -15.00 1.92
CA LYS A 43 23.96 -14.51 1.54
C LYS A 43 23.92 -13.58 0.33
N GLN A 44 23.07 -13.88 -0.65
CA GLN A 44 22.87 -13.00 -1.82
C GLN A 44 22.23 -11.66 -1.42
N PHE A 45 21.24 -11.71 -0.53
CA PHE A 45 20.60 -10.52 0.02
C PHE A 45 21.59 -9.62 0.78
N GLU A 46 22.45 -10.18 1.64
CA GLU A 46 23.45 -9.40 2.38
C GLU A 46 24.46 -8.70 1.46
N LYS A 47 24.88 -9.39 0.39
CA LYS A 47 25.72 -8.79 -0.67
C LYS A 47 24.98 -7.64 -1.36
N SER A 48 23.72 -7.84 -1.74
CA SER A 48 22.87 -6.81 -2.35
C SER A 48 22.69 -5.60 -1.42
N PHE A 49 22.44 -5.82 -0.13
CA PHE A 49 22.24 -4.76 0.85
C PHE A 49 23.52 -3.95 1.06
N SER A 50 24.67 -4.62 1.16
CA SER A 50 25.98 -3.96 1.27
C SER A 50 26.30 -3.13 0.02
N LEU A 51 25.94 -3.64 -1.16
CA LEU A 51 26.09 -2.91 -2.42
C LEU A 51 25.16 -1.70 -2.47
N TRP A 52 23.90 -1.86 -2.07
CA TRP A 52 22.93 -0.77 -1.98
C TRP A 52 23.45 0.37 -1.10
N GLN A 53 23.99 0.06 0.09
CA GLN A 53 24.56 1.08 0.98
C GLN A 53 25.67 1.89 0.29
N LYS A 54 26.61 1.21 -0.39
CA LYS A 54 27.69 1.88 -1.14
C LYS A 54 27.16 2.77 -2.26
N LEU A 55 26.16 2.30 -3.01
CA LEU A 55 25.57 3.04 -4.13
C LEU A 55 24.73 4.22 -3.63
N LYS A 56 24.02 4.05 -2.52
CA LYS A 56 23.28 5.12 -1.86
C LYS A 56 24.22 6.25 -1.47
N ASP A 57 25.36 5.93 -0.85
CA ASP A 57 26.36 6.93 -0.46
C ASP A 57 26.98 7.61 -1.69
N LYS A 58 27.36 6.82 -2.70
CA LYS A 58 27.93 7.31 -3.97
C LYS A 58 27.00 8.30 -4.70
N HIS A 59 25.71 8.02 -4.72
CA HIS A 59 24.71 8.85 -5.40
C HIS A 59 23.97 9.83 -4.48
N GLN A 60 24.46 10.01 -3.24
CA GLN A 60 23.87 10.92 -2.23
C GLN A 60 22.38 10.64 -1.97
N GLY A 61 21.98 9.37 -2.03
CA GLY A 61 20.59 8.93 -1.85
C GLY A 61 19.64 9.41 -2.94
N ASN A 62 20.14 9.71 -4.15
CA ASN A 62 19.33 10.05 -5.31
C ASN A 62 19.14 8.82 -6.21
N TYR A 63 17.89 8.44 -6.41
CA TYR A 63 17.51 7.30 -7.25
C TYR A 63 16.00 7.37 -7.56
N SER A 64 15.58 6.58 -8.53
CA SER A 64 14.17 6.32 -8.78
C SER A 64 13.94 4.83 -8.96
N TYR A 65 12.74 4.37 -8.67
CA TYR A 65 12.35 3.00 -8.98
C TYR A 65 10.91 2.95 -9.48
N THR A 66 10.60 1.90 -10.23
CA THR A 66 9.26 1.69 -10.77
C THR A 66 8.66 0.39 -10.26
N LYS A 67 7.35 0.40 -10.08
CA LYS A 67 6.51 -0.76 -9.86
C LYS A 67 5.48 -0.82 -10.97
N LYS A 68 5.68 -1.73 -11.90
CA LYS A 68 4.75 -2.03 -12.99
C LYS A 68 3.95 -3.28 -12.67
N TRP A 69 2.67 -3.23 -12.97
CA TRP A 69 1.78 -4.38 -13.06
C TRP A 69 1.02 -4.28 -14.38
N SER A 70 0.94 -5.39 -15.10
CA SER A 70 0.23 -5.45 -16.38
C SER A 70 -0.46 -6.79 -16.51
N SER A 71 -1.70 -6.76 -16.98
CA SER A 71 -2.47 -7.92 -17.38
C SER A 71 -2.14 -8.31 -18.83
N TRP A 72 -2.31 -9.59 -19.13
CA TRP A 72 -2.20 -10.13 -20.48
C TRP A 72 -3.21 -9.49 -21.45
N SER A 73 -4.36 -9.02 -20.94
CA SER A 73 -5.41 -8.36 -21.73
C SER A 73 -5.16 -6.86 -21.98
N GLY A 74 -3.96 -6.37 -21.69
CA GLY A 74 -3.51 -5.04 -22.15
C GLY A 74 -3.77 -3.87 -21.19
N PHE A 75 -4.42 -4.12 -20.04
CA PHE A 75 -4.53 -3.11 -18.97
C PHE A 75 -3.38 -3.23 -17.98
N GLY A 76 -3.05 -2.14 -17.30
CA GLY A 76 -1.96 -2.14 -16.33
C GLY A 76 -1.78 -0.80 -15.65
N HIS A 77 -0.90 -0.78 -14.65
CA HIS A 77 -0.53 0.43 -13.96
C HIS A 77 0.96 0.42 -13.61
N THR A 78 1.52 1.63 -13.55
CA THR A 78 2.92 1.86 -13.21
C THR A 78 2.98 2.94 -12.15
N THR A 79 3.60 2.63 -11.01
CA THR A 79 3.95 3.62 -10.00
C THR A 79 5.45 3.89 -10.10
N THR A 80 5.84 5.15 -10.23
CA THR A 80 7.24 5.59 -10.20
C THR A 80 7.50 6.38 -8.93
N ILE A 81 8.50 5.97 -8.16
CA ILE A 81 8.93 6.66 -6.95
C ILE A 81 10.27 7.32 -7.22
N ILE A 82 10.34 8.62 -6.97
CA ILE A 82 11.56 9.42 -7.12
C ILE A 82 12.01 9.83 -5.73
N VAL A 83 13.27 9.53 -5.43
CA VAL A 83 13.88 9.77 -4.14
C VAL A 83 15.10 10.66 -4.34
N SER A 84 15.15 11.74 -3.56
CA SER A 84 16.32 12.62 -3.51
C SER A 84 16.76 12.82 -2.08
N LYS A 85 18.08 12.78 -1.85
CA LYS A 85 18.68 12.88 -0.51
C LYS A 85 18.04 11.87 0.48
N ASN A 86 17.79 10.65 0.00
CA ASN A 86 17.14 9.56 0.74
C ASN A 86 15.72 9.86 1.24
N ARG A 87 15.03 10.85 0.67
CA ARG A 87 13.63 11.16 0.95
C ARG A 87 12.81 11.08 -0.32
N VAL A 88 11.64 10.46 -0.25
CA VAL A 88 10.70 10.43 -1.37
C VAL A 88 10.27 11.86 -1.67
N THR A 89 10.53 12.34 -2.88
CA THR A 89 10.19 13.70 -3.33
C THR A 89 9.03 13.73 -4.29
N GLU A 90 8.82 12.63 -5.02
CA GLU A 90 7.71 12.51 -5.97
C GLU A 90 7.25 11.05 -6.09
N ARG A 91 5.94 10.86 -6.18
CA ARG A 91 5.30 9.59 -6.53
C ARG A 91 4.39 9.83 -7.73
N LYS A 92 4.68 9.18 -8.85
CA LYS A 92 3.86 9.24 -10.07
C LYS A 92 3.10 7.93 -10.23
N PHE A 93 1.87 8.01 -10.70
CA PHE A 93 1.06 6.87 -11.05
C PHE A 93 0.49 7.05 -12.45
N GLU A 94 0.55 6.00 -13.24
CA GLU A 94 -0.01 5.94 -14.58
C GLU A 94 -0.73 4.61 -14.74
N SER A 95 -2.02 4.63 -15.04
CA SER A 95 -2.78 3.44 -15.42
C SER A 95 -3.35 3.57 -16.82
N ILE A 96 -3.42 2.42 -17.46
CA ILE A 96 -3.96 2.21 -18.80
C ILE A 96 -5.02 1.11 -18.67
N GLY A 97 -6.25 1.41 -19.06
CA GLY A 97 -7.37 0.49 -19.08
C GLY A 97 -7.23 -0.59 -20.16
N ALA A 98 -8.23 -1.48 -20.25
CA ALA A 98 -8.25 -2.47 -21.32
C ALA A 98 -8.61 -1.80 -22.65
N PRO A 99 -8.12 -2.32 -23.79
CA PRO A 99 -8.59 -1.87 -25.09
C PRO A 99 -10.10 -2.10 -25.22
N HIS A 100 -10.83 -1.07 -25.64
CA HIS A 100 -12.26 -1.18 -25.82
C HIS A 100 -12.57 -1.99 -27.09
N PRO A 101 -13.51 -2.95 -27.04
CA PRO A 101 -13.90 -3.74 -28.22
C PRO A 101 -14.44 -2.89 -29.38
N ASP A 102 -14.97 -1.71 -29.07
CA ASP A 102 -15.57 -0.78 -30.02
C ASP A 102 -14.56 0.23 -30.62
N GLY A 103 -13.26 0.08 -30.32
CA GLY A 103 -12.20 0.92 -30.86
C GLY A 103 -12.06 2.29 -30.21
N ARG A 104 -12.78 2.57 -29.11
CA ARG A 104 -12.60 3.83 -28.37
C ARG A 104 -11.21 3.91 -27.73
N PRO A 105 -10.67 5.13 -27.55
CA PRO A 105 -9.41 5.34 -26.83
C PRO A 105 -9.44 4.67 -25.46
N VAL A 106 -8.30 4.09 -25.08
CA VAL A 106 -8.15 3.42 -23.79
C VAL A 106 -8.25 4.43 -22.65
N ASP A 107 -8.95 4.06 -21.59
CA ASP A 107 -9.02 4.85 -20.37
C ASP A 107 -7.61 5.02 -19.77
N LYS A 108 -7.23 6.25 -19.47
CA LYS A 108 -5.93 6.56 -18.88
C LYS A 108 -6.13 7.38 -17.63
N ASN A 109 -5.49 6.99 -16.55
CA ASN A 109 -5.38 7.82 -15.35
C ASN A 109 -3.91 8.13 -15.12
N ARG A 110 -3.58 9.39 -14.87
CA ARG A 110 -2.23 9.83 -14.55
C ARG A 110 -2.28 10.88 -13.47
N TRP A 111 -1.48 10.68 -12.43
CA TRP A 111 -1.31 11.67 -11.38
C TRP A 111 0.10 11.63 -10.79
N ALA A 112 0.52 12.75 -10.22
CA ALA A 112 1.77 12.89 -9.52
C ALA A 112 1.56 13.58 -8.16
N GLU A 113 2.13 12.99 -7.12
CA GLU A 113 2.21 13.56 -5.79
C GLU A 113 3.61 14.09 -5.54
N ARG A 114 3.70 15.28 -4.96
CA ARG A 114 4.95 15.94 -4.59
C ARG A 114 4.81 16.58 -3.22
N GLY A 115 5.96 16.82 -2.58
CA GLY A 115 6.00 17.56 -1.31
C GLY A 115 5.25 16.85 -0.19
N ASP A 116 4.32 17.56 0.46
CA ASP A 116 3.58 17.05 1.62
C ASP A 116 2.36 16.17 1.26
N PHE A 117 2.03 16.06 -0.03
CA PHE A 117 0.92 15.23 -0.52
C PHE A 117 1.35 13.81 -0.88
N ILE A 118 2.61 13.44 -0.65
CA ILE A 118 3.11 12.10 -0.95
C ILE A 118 2.43 11.08 -0.03
N GLY A 119 1.77 10.09 -0.64
CA GLY A 119 0.98 9.09 0.05
C GLY A 119 -0.46 9.52 0.38
N SER A 120 -0.95 10.64 -0.18
CA SER A 120 -2.30 11.15 0.12
C SER A 120 -3.40 10.59 -0.79
N ALA A 121 -3.05 10.09 -1.99
CA ALA A 121 -3.99 9.45 -2.88
C ALA A 121 -4.54 8.17 -2.25
N SER A 122 -5.87 8.06 -2.21
CA SER A 122 -6.61 6.89 -1.72
C SER A 122 -6.62 5.73 -2.72
N ASP A 123 -5.81 5.77 -3.76
CA ASP A 123 -5.74 4.73 -4.77
C ASP A 123 -5.04 3.49 -4.20
N THR A 124 -5.80 2.41 -4.05
CA THR A 124 -5.30 1.14 -3.51
C THR A 124 -4.37 0.41 -4.50
N GLN A 125 -4.35 0.81 -5.78
CA GLN A 125 -3.50 0.21 -6.80
C GLN A 125 -2.10 0.81 -6.82
N ALA A 126 -1.94 2.06 -6.36
CA ALA A 126 -0.66 2.73 -6.38
C ALA A 126 0.29 2.17 -5.32
N HIS A 127 1.53 1.91 -5.72
CA HIS A 127 2.54 1.43 -4.79
C HIS A 127 2.79 2.47 -3.68
N PRO A 128 2.94 2.06 -2.40
CA PRO A 128 3.23 2.98 -1.31
C PRO A 128 4.54 3.73 -1.54
N ALA A 129 4.59 4.98 -1.05
CA ALA A 129 5.76 5.83 -1.10
C ALA A 129 6.83 5.38 -0.09
N LYS A 130 7.52 4.27 -0.40
CA LYS A 130 8.63 3.72 0.41
C LYS A 130 9.98 4.10 -0.20
N THR A 131 11.02 4.12 0.62
CA THR A 131 12.42 4.19 0.15
C THR A 131 12.97 2.79 -0.07
N LEU A 132 14.08 2.66 -0.80
CA LEU A 132 14.78 1.38 -0.91
C LEU A 132 15.26 0.90 0.45
N ASP A 133 15.69 1.79 1.35
CA ASP A 133 16.02 1.43 2.74
C ASP A 133 14.85 0.71 3.45
N LEU A 134 13.62 1.22 3.30
CA LEU A 134 12.43 0.59 3.86
C LEU A 134 12.11 -0.76 3.19
N LEU A 135 12.29 -0.84 1.87
CA LEU A 135 12.08 -2.09 1.12
C LEU A 135 13.11 -3.15 1.50
N TYR A 136 14.38 -2.79 1.66
CA TYR A 136 15.41 -3.70 2.16
C TYR A 136 15.14 -4.14 3.60
N ALA A 137 14.65 -3.25 4.47
CA ALA A 137 14.25 -3.63 5.82
C ALA A 137 13.10 -4.66 5.81
N GLU A 138 12.07 -4.44 4.98
CA GLU A 138 10.95 -5.37 4.80
C GLU A 138 11.42 -6.73 4.26
N ALA A 139 12.30 -6.75 3.26
CA ALA A 139 12.89 -7.98 2.76
C ALA A 139 13.74 -8.72 3.80
N LYS A 140 14.48 -7.99 4.64
CA LYS A 140 15.26 -8.57 5.74
C LYS A 140 14.36 -9.28 6.75
N GLU A 141 13.24 -8.65 7.12
CA GLU A 141 12.23 -9.24 8.02
C GLU A 141 11.61 -10.51 7.41
N LEU A 142 11.33 -10.51 6.10
CA LEU A 142 10.81 -11.69 5.41
C LEU A 142 11.83 -12.84 5.39
N LEU A 143 13.10 -12.55 5.14
CA LEU A 143 14.18 -13.55 5.14
C LEU A 143 14.47 -14.11 6.53
N ALA A 144 14.20 -13.35 7.60
CA ALA A 144 14.36 -13.81 8.97
C ALA A 144 13.31 -14.86 9.37
N LYS A 145 12.12 -14.83 8.77
CA LYS A 145 11.04 -15.77 9.04
C LYS A 145 11.29 -17.13 8.37
N PRO A 146 10.89 -18.24 9.01
CA PRO A 146 10.89 -19.54 8.34
C PRO A 146 9.87 -19.56 7.20
N ILE A 147 10.20 -20.24 6.11
CA ILE A 147 9.25 -20.42 4.99
C ILE A 147 8.09 -21.29 5.47
N PRO A 148 6.82 -20.84 5.32
CA PRO A 148 5.66 -21.67 5.63
C PRO A 148 5.62 -22.96 4.81
N PRO A 149 4.93 -24.02 5.27
CA PRO A 149 4.74 -25.22 4.47
C PRO A 149 4.06 -24.88 3.14
N PHE A 150 4.44 -25.60 2.08
CA PHE A 150 3.95 -25.39 0.70
C PHE A 150 4.27 -24.01 0.11
N HIS A 151 5.17 -23.23 0.72
CA HIS A 151 5.66 -22.00 0.13
C HIS A 151 7.07 -22.16 -0.44
N LYS A 152 7.40 -21.35 -1.44
CA LYS A 152 8.76 -21.13 -1.91
C LYS A 152 9.15 -19.68 -1.68
N GLY A 153 10.37 -19.49 -1.18
CA GLY A 153 11.00 -18.19 -1.08
C GLY A 153 11.61 -17.75 -2.41
N VAL A 154 11.29 -16.52 -2.83
CA VAL A 154 11.79 -15.92 -4.07
C VAL A 154 12.58 -14.67 -3.74
N LEU A 155 13.84 -14.64 -4.16
CA LEU A 155 14.69 -13.46 -4.16
C LEU A 155 15.16 -13.21 -5.59
N ARG A 156 14.92 -12.00 -6.12
CA ARG A 156 15.44 -11.56 -7.41
C ARG A 156 16.18 -10.24 -7.26
N LEU A 157 17.33 -10.18 -7.90
CA LEU A 157 18.15 -8.98 -8.01
C LEU A 157 18.14 -8.48 -9.47
N ASN A 158 18.42 -7.20 -9.68
CA ASN A 158 18.70 -6.67 -11.02
C ASN A 158 20.12 -7.08 -11.48
N GLU A 159 20.49 -6.70 -12.70
CA GLU A 159 21.81 -6.97 -13.26
C GLU A 159 22.95 -6.38 -12.44
N GLU A 160 22.71 -5.25 -11.76
CA GLU A 160 23.66 -4.61 -10.86
C GLU A 160 23.75 -5.30 -9.50
N GLY A 161 22.83 -6.21 -9.15
CA GLY A 161 22.76 -6.87 -7.86
C GLY A 161 21.90 -6.18 -6.80
N LEU A 162 21.04 -5.23 -7.17
CA LEU A 162 20.06 -4.56 -6.30
C LEU A 162 18.74 -5.33 -6.22
N LEU A 163 18.04 -5.20 -5.09
CA LEU A 163 16.81 -5.93 -4.79
C LEU A 163 15.65 -5.53 -5.72
N LEU A 164 15.12 -6.48 -6.49
CA LEU A 164 13.88 -6.31 -7.27
C LEU A 164 12.69 -6.95 -6.56
N CYS A 165 12.83 -8.18 -6.09
CA CYS A 165 11.77 -8.82 -5.33
C CYS A 165 12.30 -9.73 -4.22
N CYS A 166 11.55 -9.76 -3.12
CA CYS A 166 11.72 -10.70 -2.02
C CYS A 166 10.33 -11.01 -1.45
N TYR A 167 9.86 -12.24 -1.65
CA TYR A 167 8.56 -12.68 -1.17
C TYR A 167 8.50 -14.20 -1.01
N THR A 168 7.47 -14.68 -0.32
CA THR A 168 7.11 -16.10 -0.29
C THR A 168 5.86 -16.31 -1.13
N GLN A 169 5.83 -17.40 -1.90
CA GLN A 169 4.71 -17.74 -2.77
C GLN A 169 4.22 -19.15 -2.45
N ASP A 170 2.91 -19.35 -2.34
CA ASP A 170 2.31 -20.68 -2.18
C ASP A 170 2.43 -21.46 -3.49
N THR A 171 3.09 -22.62 -3.45
CA THR A 171 3.36 -23.45 -4.62
C THR A 171 2.15 -24.29 -5.05
N ARG A 172 1.06 -24.27 -4.27
CA ARG A 172 -0.19 -24.98 -4.61
C ARG A 172 -1.08 -24.17 -5.56
N ILE A 173 -0.81 -22.88 -5.70
CA ILE A 173 -1.57 -21.99 -6.58
C ILE A 173 -0.74 -21.80 -7.85
N ALA A 174 -1.27 -22.25 -8.99
CA ALA A 174 -0.56 -22.24 -10.27
C ALA A 174 -0.53 -20.84 -10.89
N ASP A 175 -1.70 -20.31 -11.24
CA ASP A 175 -1.88 -18.97 -11.80
C ASP A 175 -2.45 -18.05 -10.71
N ASP A 176 -1.87 -16.86 -10.53
CA ASP A 176 -2.33 -15.81 -9.61
C ASP A 176 -2.14 -16.04 -8.10
N ALA A 177 -1.12 -16.82 -7.71
CA ALA A 177 -0.74 -16.93 -6.30
C ALA A 177 -0.51 -15.52 -5.69
N PRO A 178 -1.20 -15.15 -4.60
CA PRO A 178 -1.01 -13.85 -3.98
C PRO A 178 0.41 -13.74 -3.43
N VAL A 179 1.10 -12.70 -3.86
CA VAL A 179 2.47 -12.43 -3.44
C VAL A 179 2.47 -11.45 -2.28
N SER A 180 3.03 -11.86 -1.14
CA SER A 180 3.25 -10.99 0.02
C SER A 180 4.73 -10.69 0.18
N GLY A 181 5.10 -9.42 0.04
CA GLY A 181 6.44 -8.93 0.29
C GLY A 181 6.88 -7.80 -0.63
N VAL A 182 8.19 -7.70 -0.84
CA VAL A 182 8.82 -6.66 -1.65
C VAL A 182 8.79 -7.07 -3.10
N HIS A 183 8.25 -6.21 -3.95
CA HIS A 183 8.26 -6.45 -5.38
C HIS A 183 8.24 -5.12 -6.15
N ILE A 184 9.36 -4.78 -6.77
CA ILE A 184 9.56 -3.64 -7.68
C ILE A 184 10.09 -4.15 -9.02
N THR A 185 9.95 -3.34 -10.07
CA THR A 185 10.23 -3.74 -11.46
C THR A 185 11.61 -3.30 -11.92
N SER A 186 11.98 -2.04 -11.65
CA SER A 186 13.29 -1.51 -12.03
C SER A 186 13.77 -0.48 -11.02
N ILE A 187 15.09 -0.38 -10.89
CA ILE A 187 15.77 0.66 -10.13
C ILE A 187 16.65 1.44 -11.10
N THR A 188 16.74 2.74 -10.91
CA THR A 188 17.65 3.61 -11.64
C THR A 188 18.38 4.49 -10.66
N LEU A 189 19.70 4.38 -10.66
CA LEU A 189 20.58 5.10 -9.73
C LEU A 189 20.98 6.47 -10.28
N GLY A 190 21.12 7.43 -9.37
CA GLY A 190 21.45 8.80 -9.70
C GLY A 190 20.28 9.57 -10.32
N ASN A 191 20.49 10.86 -10.53
CA ASN A 191 19.65 11.60 -11.45
C ASN A 191 19.96 11.05 -12.85
N GLN A 192 19.07 10.22 -13.39
CA GLN A 192 18.80 10.31 -14.81
C GLN A 192 18.68 11.80 -15.11
N LYS A 193 19.24 12.21 -16.24
CA LYS A 193 18.96 13.49 -16.89
C LYS A 193 17.45 13.56 -17.14
N SER A 194 16.65 13.74 -16.08
CA SER A 194 15.36 14.35 -16.18
C SER A 194 15.65 15.62 -16.96
N LEU A 195 14.92 15.83 -18.05
CA LEU A 195 14.72 17.20 -18.53
C LEU A 195 14.65 18.10 -17.30
N PRO A 196 15.42 19.19 -17.28
CA PRO A 196 15.66 19.96 -16.07
C PRO A 196 14.36 20.06 -15.30
N PRO A 197 14.29 19.59 -14.03
CA PRO A 197 13.12 19.85 -13.22
C PRO A 197 12.88 21.34 -13.37
N PRO A 198 11.66 21.80 -13.78
CA PRO A 198 11.45 23.18 -14.19
C PRO A 198 12.13 24.06 -13.16
N GLU A 199 13.15 24.74 -13.66
CA GLU A 199 14.29 25.19 -12.88
C GLU A 199 13.80 26.04 -11.74
N THR A 200 14.10 25.61 -10.50
CA THR A 200 13.64 26.28 -9.28
C THR A 200 12.10 26.37 -9.16
N PRO A 201 11.52 26.34 -7.95
CA PRO A 201 10.14 26.82 -7.82
C PRO A 201 10.10 28.23 -8.42
N LEU A 202 9.41 28.41 -9.56
CA LEU A 202 9.12 29.71 -10.16
C LEU A 202 8.80 30.68 -9.04
N SER A 203 9.49 31.81 -8.91
CA SER A 203 9.16 32.78 -7.86
C SER A 203 7.65 33.13 -7.90
N PHE A 204 7.07 33.51 -6.76
CA PHE A 204 5.63 33.82 -6.67
C PHE A 204 5.17 34.77 -7.79
N GLU A 205 5.99 35.80 -8.08
CA GLU A 205 5.72 36.78 -9.13
C GLU A 205 5.74 36.16 -10.53
N GLN A 206 6.73 35.31 -10.84
CA GLN A 206 6.79 34.59 -12.11
C GLN A 206 5.64 33.59 -12.27
N TRP A 207 5.22 32.93 -11.19
CA TRP A 207 4.07 32.03 -11.20
C TRP A 207 2.74 32.77 -11.45
N VAL A 208 2.57 33.94 -10.83
CA VAL A 208 1.41 34.82 -11.08
C VAL A 208 1.42 35.34 -12.51
N ALA A 209 2.58 35.76 -13.04
CA ALA A 209 2.74 36.22 -14.42
C ALA A 209 2.41 35.11 -15.44
N ASN A 210 2.73 33.85 -15.11
CA ASN A 210 2.39 32.67 -15.91
C ASN A 210 0.93 32.21 -15.76
N GLY A 211 0.06 33.05 -15.20
CA GLY A 211 -1.38 32.80 -15.09
C GLY A 211 -1.76 31.85 -13.96
N LYS A 212 -0.90 31.69 -12.93
CA LYS A 212 -1.16 30.86 -11.74
C LYS A 212 -1.47 29.40 -12.08
N LYS A 213 -0.87 28.89 -13.17
CA LYS A 213 -1.08 27.51 -13.63
C LYS A 213 -0.53 26.53 -12.60
N LEU A 214 -1.34 25.52 -12.28
CA LEU A 214 -0.88 24.43 -11.43
C LEU A 214 0.06 23.52 -12.23
N PRO A 215 1.06 22.90 -11.58
CA PRO A 215 1.92 21.93 -12.24
C PRO A 215 1.09 20.84 -12.92
N GLU A 216 1.44 20.54 -14.17
CA GLU A 216 0.77 19.51 -14.94
C GLU A 216 0.87 18.15 -14.23
N GLY A 217 -0.28 17.49 -14.01
CA GLY A 217 -0.40 16.22 -13.29
C GLY A 217 -0.58 16.31 -11.76
N MET A 218 -0.65 17.52 -11.18
CA MET A 218 -0.95 17.70 -9.76
C MET A 218 -2.48 17.72 -9.52
N MET A 219 -2.98 16.76 -8.73
CA MET A 219 -4.41 16.65 -8.38
C MET A 219 -4.62 16.94 -6.89
N PHE A 220 -5.67 17.71 -6.56
CA PHE A 220 -6.05 17.99 -5.18
C PHE A 220 -7.29 17.17 -4.81
N ILE A 221 -7.23 16.48 -3.68
CA ILE A 221 -8.38 15.79 -3.07
C ILE A 221 -9.32 16.86 -2.53
N GLY A 222 -10.52 17.00 -3.09
CA GLY A 222 -11.48 18.06 -2.75
C GLY A 222 -11.53 19.22 -3.76
N GLY A 223 -11.39 18.93 -5.05
CA GLY A 223 -11.56 19.91 -6.12
C GLY A 223 -10.38 20.87 -6.28
N SER A 224 -10.67 22.12 -6.60
CA SER A 224 -9.66 23.10 -6.99
C SER A 224 -8.90 23.65 -5.77
N PRO A 225 -7.55 23.76 -5.77
CA PRO A 225 -6.79 24.27 -4.61
C PRO A 225 -7.17 25.70 -4.22
N TRP A 226 -7.79 26.42 -5.15
CA TRP A 226 -8.38 27.74 -4.96
C TRP A 226 -9.55 27.76 -3.98
N PHE A 227 -10.16 26.62 -3.64
CA PHE A 227 -11.31 26.53 -2.75
C PHE A 227 -11.03 25.59 -1.57
N ASN A 228 -11.32 26.06 -0.36
CA ASN A 228 -11.19 25.27 0.86
C ASN A 228 -12.55 24.68 1.24
N GLU A 229 -12.80 23.42 0.86
CA GLU A 229 -14.07 22.72 1.14
C GLU A 229 -14.42 22.65 2.64
N SER A 230 -13.43 22.62 3.54
CA SER A 230 -13.68 22.55 4.99
C SER A 230 -14.17 23.88 5.59
N THR A 231 -13.78 25.01 4.98
CA THR A 231 -14.12 26.36 5.47
C THR A 231 -15.12 27.09 4.57
N GLY A 232 -15.36 26.59 3.35
CA GLY A 232 -16.19 27.24 2.33
C GLY A 232 -15.57 28.50 1.72
N GLN A 233 -14.30 28.80 1.98
CA GLN A 233 -13.64 30.04 1.54
C GLN A 233 -12.67 29.81 0.38
N LYS A 234 -12.51 30.82 -0.48
CA LYS A 234 -11.48 30.81 -1.54
C LYS A 234 -10.12 31.19 -0.94
N ARG A 235 -9.07 30.47 -1.34
CA ARG A 235 -7.69 30.74 -0.91
C ARG A 235 -7.04 31.81 -1.78
N THR A 236 -6.08 32.51 -1.22
CA THR A 236 -5.27 33.49 -1.95
C THR A 236 -4.22 32.80 -2.83
N ALA A 237 -3.76 33.49 -3.87
CA ALA A 237 -2.72 32.97 -4.75
C ALA A 237 -1.42 32.65 -3.99
N GLN A 238 -1.08 33.46 -2.98
CA GLN A 238 0.12 33.25 -2.17
C GLN A 238 0.02 31.99 -1.30
N GLU A 239 -1.14 31.73 -0.70
CA GLU A 239 -1.37 30.48 0.04
C GLU A 239 -1.31 29.26 -0.87
N VAL A 240 -1.93 29.33 -2.05
CA VAL A 240 -1.88 28.24 -3.06
C VAL A 240 -0.44 28.02 -3.51
N TYR A 241 0.30 29.08 -3.80
CA TYR A 241 1.71 29.01 -4.17
C TYR A 241 2.58 28.40 -3.07
N GLN A 242 2.36 28.76 -1.80
CA GLN A 242 3.09 28.15 -0.68
C GLN A 242 2.74 26.66 -0.49
N MET A 243 1.48 26.26 -0.71
CA MET A 243 1.09 24.85 -0.68
C MET A 243 1.72 24.03 -1.81
N VAL A 244 1.92 24.63 -2.98
CA VAL A 244 2.48 23.95 -4.16
C VAL A 244 4.02 23.95 -4.16
N TYR A 245 4.65 25.05 -3.73
CA TYR A 245 6.08 25.31 -3.92
C TYR A 245 6.86 25.67 -2.64
N GLY A 246 6.20 25.81 -1.49
CA GLY A 246 6.83 26.21 -0.24
C GLY A 246 7.85 25.17 0.27
N LYS A 247 9.10 25.59 0.48
CA LYS A 247 10.12 24.77 1.17
C LYS A 247 9.85 24.74 2.67
N LYS A 248 9.98 23.59 3.32
CA LYS A 248 9.85 23.44 4.78
C LYS A 248 10.85 24.33 5.53
N GLY A 249 10.39 25.50 5.93
CA GLY A 249 10.99 26.34 6.95
C GLY A 249 9.93 26.59 8.02
N LYS A 250 10.21 26.11 9.24
CA LYS A 250 9.46 26.32 10.50
C LYS A 250 8.27 27.29 10.39
N THR A 251 7.10 26.76 10.09
CA THR A 251 5.84 27.32 10.60
C THR A 251 5.35 26.29 11.60
N PRO A 252 5.06 26.65 12.87
CA PRO A 252 4.37 25.74 13.76
C PRO A 252 3.11 25.25 13.06
N PRO A 253 2.60 24.05 13.36
CA PRO A 253 1.25 23.73 12.98
C PRO A 253 0.38 24.72 13.76
N THR A 254 0.06 25.87 13.16
CA THR A 254 -1.17 26.55 13.48
C THR A 254 -2.23 25.59 12.99
N GLN A 255 -2.52 24.58 13.84
CA GLN A 255 -3.86 24.05 13.90
C GLN A 255 -4.73 25.29 13.78
N PRO A 256 -5.65 25.37 12.80
CA PRO A 256 -6.69 26.37 12.92
C PRO A 256 -7.18 26.18 14.35
N ASN A 257 -7.17 27.26 15.11
CA ASN A 257 -7.70 27.29 16.45
C ASN A 257 -9.16 26.88 16.22
N ARG A 258 -9.42 25.56 16.20
CA ARG A 258 -10.74 24.99 16.31
C ARG A 258 -11.07 25.58 17.66
N PRO A 259 -11.97 26.59 17.77
CA PRO A 259 -12.47 26.91 19.07
C PRO A 259 -12.83 25.56 19.63
N GLN A 260 -12.21 25.15 20.75
CA GLN A 260 -12.62 23.95 21.41
C GLN A 260 -14.09 24.22 21.69
N LEU A 261 -14.94 23.73 20.78
CA LEU A 261 -16.37 23.71 20.93
C LEU A 261 -16.48 22.78 22.11
N LYS A 262 -16.52 23.40 23.30
CA LYS A 262 -16.87 22.77 24.56
C LYS A 262 -17.91 21.74 24.18
N PRO A 263 -17.72 20.45 24.47
CA PRO A 263 -18.64 19.40 24.02
C PRO A 263 -20.03 19.92 24.31
N ASN A 264 -20.73 20.30 23.23
CA ASN A 264 -21.93 21.10 23.37
C ASN A 264 -22.84 20.21 24.21
N LYS A 265 -23.15 20.63 25.46
CA LYS A 265 -24.04 19.87 26.33
C LYS A 265 -25.36 19.81 25.58
N ARG A 266 -25.56 18.77 24.77
CA ARG A 266 -26.78 18.57 24.01
C ARG A 266 -27.86 18.49 25.07
N LYS A 267 -28.75 19.49 25.09
CA LYS A 267 -29.89 19.47 26.00
C LYS A 267 -30.64 18.16 25.72
N PRO A 268 -30.91 17.32 26.72
CA PRO A 268 -31.75 16.15 26.51
C PRO A 268 -33.14 16.62 26.04
N PHE A 269 -33.77 15.84 25.18
CA PHE A 269 -35.16 16.12 24.78
C PHE A 269 -36.08 15.91 26.00
N PRO A 270 -37.10 16.76 26.20
CA PRO A 270 -38.11 16.56 27.23
C PRO A 270 -38.74 15.17 27.13
N LYS A 271 -38.97 14.53 28.29
CA LYS A 271 -39.46 13.15 28.36
C LYS A 271 -40.83 12.97 27.70
N HIS A 272 -41.65 14.03 27.65
CA HIS A 272 -42.98 14.00 27.03
C HIS A 272 -42.98 14.09 25.50
N TRP A 273 -41.83 14.36 24.86
CA TRP A 273 -41.71 14.39 23.40
C TRP A 273 -41.59 13.00 22.76
N GLY A 274 -41.25 11.98 23.56
CA GLY A 274 -41.01 10.61 23.08
C GLY A 274 -39.67 10.45 22.36
N ASP A 275 -39.51 9.32 21.67
CA ASP A 275 -38.26 9.00 20.98
C ASP A 275 -38.12 9.78 19.66
N PRO A 276 -36.90 10.26 19.33
CA PRO A 276 -36.65 10.93 18.07
C PRO A 276 -36.79 9.95 16.87
N PRO A 277 -37.02 10.47 15.65
CA PRO A 277 -37.18 9.64 14.46
C PRO A 277 -35.96 8.76 14.21
N ARG A 278 -36.19 7.44 14.07
CA ARG A 278 -35.16 6.42 13.83
C ARG A 278 -34.51 6.53 12.45
N ARG A 279 -35.27 6.99 11.44
CA ARG A 279 -34.77 7.27 10.09
C ARG A 279 -34.52 8.76 9.94
N GLN A 280 -33.25 9.14 9.84
CA GLN A 280 -32.80 10.53 9.71
C GLN A 280 -32.08 10.74 8.38
N THR A 281 -32.22 11.94 7.83
CA THR A 281 -31.44 12.38 6.67
C THR A 281 -29.98 12.65 7.06
N ARG A 282 -29.06 12.53 6.10
CA ARG A 282 -27.61 12.70 6.32
C ARG A 282 -27.15 14.16 6.20
N ASP A 283 -28.06 15.11 6.27
CA ASP A 283 -27.77 16.54 6.26
C ASP A 283 -27.36 17.02 7.66
N LEU A 284 -26.53 18.05 7.74
CA LEU A 284 -26.14 18.68 9.00
C LEU A 284 -26.59 20.14 8.98
N ARG A 285 -27.55 20.48 9.84
CA ARG A 285 -28.16 21.81 9.94
C ARG A 285 -28.32 22.21 11.41
N PRO A 286 -28.40 23.51 11.73
CA PRO A 286 -28.75 23.96 13.08
C PRO A 286 -30.17 23.51 13.45
N LEU A 287 -30.32 22.91 14.64
CA LEU A 287 -31.61 22.47 15.19
C LEU A 287 -32.29 23.63 15.93
N PRO A 288 -33.63 23.76 15.83
CA PRO A 288 -34.38 24.76 16.59
C PRO A 288 -34.30 24.49 18.09
N GLY A 289 -34.61 25.48 18.94
CA GLY A 289 -34.62 25.31 20.41
C GLY A 289 -33.24 25.17 21.09
N GLY A 290 -32.14 25.37 20.37
CA GLY A 290 -30.79 25.31 20.93
C GLY A 290 -30.27 23.89 21.18
N TYR A 291 -30.82 22.89 20.48
CA TYR A 291 -30.39 21.49 20.56
C TYR A 291 -29.10 21.16 19.78
N GLY A 292 -28.48 22.16 19.15
CA GLY A 292 -27.20 22.02 18.47
C GLY A 292 -27.34 21.79 16.96
N MET A 293 -26.58 20.85 16.41
CA MET A 293 -26.59 20.51 14.98
C MET A 293 -27.09 19.07 14.79
N GLY A 294 -27.89 18.83 13.75
CA GLY A 294 -28.42 17.51 13.44
C GLY A 294 -29.08 17.43 12.07
N SER A 295 -29.77 16.32 11.82
CA SER A 295 -30.48 16.08 10.56
C SER A 295 -31.70 16.98 10.40
N GLY A 296 -32.06 17.30 9.17
CA GLY A 296 -33.27 18.05 8.84
C GLY A 296 -34.54 17.34 9.34
N THR A 297 -34.56 16.00 9.31
CA THR A 297 -35.65 15.21 9.91
C THR A 297 -35.75 15.40 11.42
N LEU A 298 -34.60 15.42 12.12
CA LEU A 298 -34.56 15.69 13.56
C LEU A 298 -34.98 17.14 13.86
N GLY A 299 -34.54 18.10 13.06
CA GLY A 299 -34.91 19.51 13.20
C GLY A 299 -36.42 19.74 13.08
N ARG A 300 -37.06 19.09 12.10
CA ARG A 300 -38.52 19.16 11.93
C ARG A 300 -39.26 18.57 13.13
N TRP A 301 -38.84 17.40 13.60
CA TRP A 301 -39.45 16.77 14.78
C TRP A 301 -39.31 17.60 16.06
N ILE A 302 -38.18 18.29 16.26
CA ILE A 302 -37.99 19.22 17.38
C ILE A 302 -38.94 20.41 17.25
N GLN A 303 -39.06 20.99 16.06
CA GLN A 303 -39.96 22.12 15.82
C GLN A 303 -41.41 21.75 16.11
N GLU A 304 -41.88 20.60 15.62
CA GLU A 304 -43.25 20.12 15.85
C GLU A 304 -43.57 19.93 17.34
N ASN A 305 -42.62 19.47 18.14
CA ASN A 305 -42.81 19.33 19.58
C ASN A 305 -42.75 20.68 20.32
N LEU A 306 -41.90 21.61 19.89
CA LEU A 306 -41.89 22.97 20.43
C LEU A 306 -43.21 23.69 20.15
N ASP A 307 -43.74 23.56 18.93
CA ASP A 307 -45.02 24.17 18.55
C ASP A 307 -46.17 23.56 19.38
N ARG A 308 -46.12 22.24 19.66
CA ARG A 308 -47.08 21.55 20.54
C ARG A 308 -47.01 22.02 21.99
N ASP A 309 -45.81 22.34 22.48
CA ASP A 309 -45.61 22.87 23.84
C ASP A 309 -46.02 24.34 23.96
N GLN A 310 -45.96 25.12 22.87
CA GLN A 310 -46.41 26.52 22.83
C GLN A 310 -47.92 26.67 22.61
N GLY A 311 -48.58 25.67 22.00
CA GLY A 311 -50.03 25.63 21.78
C GLY A 311 -50.85 25.08 22.95
N LYS A 312 -50.24 24.91 24.13
CA LYS A 312 -50.86 24.47 25.39
C LYS A 312 -50.78 25.57 26.43
#